data_AF-A0A8H8IYP4-F1
#
_entry.id   AF-A0A8H8IYP4-F1
#
_cell.length_a   1.000
_cell.length_b   1.000
_cell.length_c   1.000
_cell.angle_alpha   90.00
_cell.angle_beta   90.00
_cell.angle_gamma   90.00
#
_symmetry.space_group_name_H-M   'P 1'
#
loop_
_entity.id
_entity.type
_entity.pdbx_description
1 polymer ?
#
loop_
_entity_poly.entity_id
_entity_poly.type
_entity_poly.pdbx_seq_one_letter_code
_entity_poly.pdbx_strand_id
1 'polypeptide(L)'
;MVEIGMIGDERRNYRISFCLDYSSMFKVAYTRDTERSIHYVKALRVIWERFPQFGPENTVHIDDQNRNFTLNPSEGIRVPPFKLSKIRRLHDDREL
;
A
#
# COMPACT_ATOMS: atom_id res chain seq x y z
N MET A 1 5.60 6.55 -18.03
CA MET A 1 5.12 5.89 -16.81
C MET A 1 5.49 4.42 -16.94
N VAL A 2 6.23 3.85 -15.99
CA VAL A 2 6.61 2.44 -16.01
C VAL A 2 5.70 1.72 -15.04
N GLU A 3 5.01 0.69 -15.51
CA GLU A 3 3.99 -0.07 -14.79
C GLU A 3 4.60 -1.46 -14.43
N ILE A 4 4.22 -2.04 -13.28
CA ILE A 4 4.83 -3.27 -12.72
C ILE A 4 4.20 -4.54 -13.34
N GLY A 5 3.44 -4.41 -14.42
CA GLY A 5 2.66 -5.47 -15.04
C GLY A 5 1.41 -5.86 -14.27
N MET A 6 1.09 -5.23 -13.13
CA MET A 6 -0.05 -5.61 -12.30
C MET A 6 -1.41 -5.23 -12.91
N ILE A 7 -1.45 -4.22 -13.79
CA ILE A 7 -2.68 -3.68 -14.36
C ILE A 7 -2.65 -3.87 -15.89
N GLY A 8 -3.70 -4.49 -16.45
CA GLY A 8 -3.93 -4.49 -17.90
C GLY A 8 -3.39 -5.67 -18.70
N ASP A 9 -2.89 -6.73 -18.04
CA ASP A 9 -2.53 -7.97 -18.71
C ASP A 9 -3.69 -8.98 -18.64
N GLU A 10 -4.39 -9.17 -19.75
CA GLU A 10 -5.52 -10.11 -19.89
C GLU A 10 -5.12 -11.59 -19.66
N ARG A 11 -3.82 -11.91 -19.68
CA ARG A 11 -3.32 -13.25 -19.42
C ARG A 11 -3.26 -13.59 -17.92
N ARG A 12 -3.55 -12.63 -17.04
CA ARG A 12 -3.51 -12.84 -15.59
C ARG A 12 -4.81 -13.45 -15.08
N ASN A 13 -4.70 -14.45 -14.21
CA ASN A 13 -5.83 -15.14 -13.59
C ASN A 13 -6.42 -14.37 -12.39
N TYR A 14 -6.47 -13.04 -12.45
CA TYR A 14 -7.10 -12.19 -11.43
C TYR A 14 -7.74 -10.94 -12.05
N ARG A 15 -8.58 -10.25 -11.27
CA ARG A 15 -9.16 -8.97 -11.63
C ARG A 15 -8.96 -7.96 -10.49
N ILE A 16 -8.79 -6.69 -10.84
CA ILE A 16 -8.72 -5.59 -9.88
C ILE A 16 -10.14 -5.06 -9.66
N SER A 17 -10.58 -4.98 -8.41
CA SER A 17 -11.94 -4.52 -8.08
C SER A 17 -12.11 -3.01 -8.24
N PHE A 18 -11.14 -2.22 -7.76
CA PHE A 18 -11.14 -0.76 -7.85
C PHE A 18 -9.73 -0.20 -7.60
N CYS A 19 -9.53 1.07 -7.97
CA CYS A 19 -8.31 1.83 -7.71
C CYS A 19 -8.64 3.02 -6.79
N LEU A 20 -7.76 3.27 -5.83
CA LEU A 20 -7.78 4.49 -5.01
C LEU A 20 -6.50 5.27 -5.30
N ASP A 21 -6.63 6.59 -5.46
CA ASP A 21 -5.49 7.46 -5.70
C ASP A 21 -5.11 8.26 -4.44
N TYR A 22 -4.15 9.17 -4.60
CA TYR A 22 -3.65 10.03 -3.53
C TYR A 22 -4.75 10.90 -2.88
N SER A 23 -5.83 11.26 -3.59
CA SER A 23 -6.92 12.07 -3.04
C SER A 23 -7.68 11.36 -1.92
N SER A 24 -7.60 10.02 -1.87
CA SER A 24 -8.19 9.19 -0.80
C SER A 24 -7.33 9.14 0.47
N MET A 25 -6.10 9.68 0.44
CA MET A 25 -5.18 9.62 1.57
C MET A 25 -5.47 10.72 2.61
N PHE A 26 -5.23 10.41 3.88
CA PHE A 26 -5.45 11.32 5.00
C PHE A 26 -4.14 11.99 5.42
N LYS A 27 -4.21 13.27 5.81
CA LYS A 27 -3.10 13.98 6.45
C LYS A 27 -3.09 13.69 7.94
N VAL A 28 -2.00 13.14 8.44
CA VAL A 28 -1.76 12.96 9.87
C VAL A 28 -0.55 13.79 10.26
N ALA A 29 -0.73 14.64 11.28
CA ALA A 29 0.36 15.37 11.89
C ALA A 29 1.07 14.47 12.91
N TYR A 30 2.38 14.31 12.76
CA TYR A 30 3.23 13.60 13.70
C TYR A 30 4.18 14.61 14.34
N THR A 31 4.15 14.67 15.67
CA THR A 31 5.07 15.51 16.45
C THR A 31 6.05 14.59 17.16
N ARG A 32 7.34 14.74 16.84
CA ARG A 32 8.42 14.10 17.59
C ARG A 32 9.33 15.19 18.12
N ASP A 33 9.48 15.21 19.44
CA ASP A 33 10.22 16.24 20.17
C ASP A 33 9.69 17.65 19.84
N THR A 34 10.42 18.42 19.02
CA THR A 34 10.06 19.80 18.61
C THR A 34 9.67 19.91 17.13
N GLU A 35 9.78 18.84 16.35
CA GLU A 35 9.51 18.87 14.91
C GLU A 35 8.10 18.34 14.59
N ARG A 36 7.33 19.15 13.87
CA ARG A 36 6.05 18.75 13.30
C ARG A 36 6.25 18.32 11.85
N SER A 37 5.92 17.07 11.58
CA SER A 37 5.91 16.52 10.22
C SER A 37 4.48 16.15 9.84
N ILE A 38 4.13 16.34 8.57
CA ILE A 38 2.84 15.90 8.03
C ILE A 38 3.11 14.69 7.15
N HIS A 39 2.36 13.62 7.40
CA HIS A 39 2.40 12.41 6.60
C HIS A 39 1.04 12.16 5.96
N TYR A 40 1.08 11.63 4.75
CA TYR A 40 -0.11 11.08 4.10
C TYR A 40 -0.17 9.59 4.40
N VAL A 41 -1.34 9.12 4.83
CA VAL A 41 -1.60 7.74 5.22
C VAL A 41 -2.80 7.19 4.44
N LYS A 42 -2.85 5.88 4.24
CA LYS A 42 -3.94 5.20 3.53
C LYS A 42 -4.82 4.50 4.56
N ALA A 43 -6.00 5.05 4.84
CA ALA A 43 -6.91 4.50 5.85
C ALA A 43 -7.80 3.40 5.25
N LEU A 44 -7.58 2.13 5.62
CA LEU A 44 -8.42 1.02 5.17
C LEU A 44 -9.89 1.18 5.55
N ARG A 45 -10.18 1.93 6.62
CA ARG A 45 -11.54 2.22 7.06
C ARG A 45 -12.41 2.83 5.95
N VAL A 46 -11.87 3.63 5.03
CA VAL A 46 -12.65 4.16 3.89
C VAL A 46 -13.21 3.03 3.02
N ILE A 47 -12.45 1.93 2.87
CA ILE A 47 -12.89 0.75 2.13
C ILE A 47 -13.95 0.00 2.93
N TRP A 48 -13.70 -0.27 4.22
CA TRP A 48 -14.59 -1.05 5.09
C TRP A 48 -15.98 -0.41 5.24
N GLU A 49 -16.04 0.92 5.36
CA GLU A 49 -17.32 1.65 5.44
C GLU A 49 -18.11 1.60 4.12
N ARG A 50 -17.43 1.44 2.97
CA ARG A 50 -18.09 1.33 1.66
C ARG A 50 -18.46 -0.10 1.27
N PHE A 51 -17.70 -1.07 1.75
CA PHE A 51 -17.77 -2.49 1.43
C PHE A 51 -17.75 -3.31 2.74
N PRO A 52 -18.91 -3.46 3.41
CA PRO A 52 -18.99 -4.04 4.75
C PRO A 52 -18.67 -5.54 4.83
N GLN A 53 -18.47 -6.20 3.69
CA GLN A 53 -17.94 -7.57 3.65
C GLN A 53 -16.44 -7.66 4.01
N PHE A 54 -15.75 -6.52 4.08
CA PHE A 54 -14.34 -6.44 4.44
C PHE A 54 -14.16 -5.73 5.78
N GLY A 55 -13.17 -6.18 6.56
CA GLY A 55 -12.79 -5.65 7.85
C GLY A 55 -11.37 -6.06 8.26
N PRO A 56 -10.90 -5.65 9.46
CA PRO A 56 -9.60 -6.03 10.01
C PRO A 56 -9.32 -7.54 9.96
N GLU A 57 -10.34 -8.35 10.13
CA GLU A 57 -10.27 -9.82 10.22
C GLU A 57 -9.98 -10.50 8.88
N ASN A 58 -10.18 -9.82 7.75
CA ASN A 58 -10.03 -10.40 6.41
C ASN A 58 -9.34 -9.48 5.39
N THR A 59 -8.70 -8.41 5.86
CA THR A 59 -7.99 -7.44 5.01
C THR A 59 -6.49 -7.46 5.33
N VAL A 60 -5.66 -7.47 4.28
CA VAL A 60 -4.22 -7.24 4.37
C VAL A 60 -3.80 -6.11 3.44
N HIS A 61 -2.90 -5.25 3.91
CA HIS A 61 -2.37 -4.11 3.18
C HIS A 61 -0.85 -4.25 3.04
N ILE A 62 -0.41 -4.53 1.82
CA ILE A 62 1.00 -4.73 1.47
C ILE A 62 1.55 -3.42 0.88
N ASP A 63 2.58 -2.85 1.48
CA ASP A 63 3.21 -1.60 1.04
C ASP A 63 4.68 -1.51 1.52
N ASP A 64 5.55 -0.80 0.83
CA ASP A 64 6.95 -0.66 1.22
C ASP A 64 7.19 0.41 2.30
N GLN A 65 6.21 1.28 2.51
CA GLN A 65 6.29 2.43 3.41
C GLN A 65 5.42 2.25 4.67
N ASN A 66 6.07 2.04 5.82
CA ASN A 66 5.41 1.88 7.13
C ASN A 66 4.35 2.94 7.45
N ARG A 67 4.60 4.21 7.08
CA ARG A 67 3.66 5.31 7.36
C ARG A 67 2.30 5.13 6.69
N ASN A 68 2.21 4.37 5.60
CA ASN A 68 0.98 4.26 4.83
C ASN A 68 -0.12 3.52 5.61
N PHE A 69 0.26 2.64 6.53
CA PHE A 69 -0.66 1.89 7.38
C PHE A 69 -0.66 2.35 8.84
N THR A 70 -0.24 3.59 9.13
CA THR A 70 -0.28 4.16 10.51
C THR A 70 -1.67 4.07 11.17
N LEU A 71 -2.75 4.16 10.39
CA LEU A 71 -4.13 4.07 10.90
C LEU A 71 -4.70 2.64 10.91
N ASN A 72 -3.93 1.66 10.44
CA ASN A 72 -4.30 0.24 10.37
C ASN A 72 -3.02 -0.63 10.48
N PRO A 73 -2.28 -0.52 11.60
CA PRO A 73 -0.96 -1.13 11.73
C PRO A 73 -1.01 -2.66 11.81
N SER A 74 -2.11 -3.24 12.31
CA SER A 74 -2.28 -4.70 12.43
C SER A 74 -2.52 -5.37 11.07
N GLU A 75 -3.06 -4.63 10.11
CA GLU A 75 -3.37 -5.10 8.76
C GLU A 75 -2.23 -4.82 7.77
N GLY A 76 -1.19 -4.11 8.21
CA GLY A 76 -0.05 -3.70 7.38
C GLY A 76 1.07 -4.74 7.34
N ILE A 77 1.48 -5.15 6.14
CA ILE A 77 2.70 -5.92 5.92
C ILE A 77 3.68 -5.06 5.14
N ARG A 78 4.80 -4.70 5.78
CA ARG A 78 5.89 -4.01 5.08
C ARG A 78 6.70 -4.98 4.24
N VAL A 79 6.83 -4.68 2.96
CA VAL A 79 7.73 -5.39 2.05
C VAL A 79 8.93 -4.52 1.65
N PRO A 80 10.08 -5.12 1.28
CA PRO A 80 11.17 -4.36 0.69
C PRO A 80 10.73 -3.68 -0.62
N PRO A 81 11.15 -2.43 -0.89
CA PRO A 81 10.85 -1.78 -2.16
C PRO A 81 11.57 -2.47 -3.31
N PHE A 82 10.84 -2.72 -4.40
CA PHE A 82 11.42 -3.15 -5.66
C PHE A 82 12.29 -2.04 -6.26
N LYS A 83 13.56 -2.34 -6.58
CA LYS A 83 14.53 -1.34 -7.10
C LYS A 83 15.11 -1.77 -8.44
N LEU A 84 14.61 -1.18 -9.52
CA LEU A 84 15.09 -1.41 -10.90
C LEU A 84 16.60 -1.15 -11.07
N SER A 85 17.18 -0.21 -10.32
CA SER A 85 18.62 0.10 -10.40
C SER A 85 19.53 -1.04 -9.95
N LYS A 86 18.98 -2.10 -9.33
CA LYS A 86 19.70 -3.30 -8.93
C LYS A 86 19.47 -4.44 -9.93
N ILE A 87 19.60 -4.16 -11.23
CA ILE A 87 19.34 -5.12 -12.34
C ILE A 87 19.95 -6.50 -12.10
N ARG A 88 21.17 -6.58 -11.54
CA ARG A 88 21.85 -7.86 -11.24
C ARG A 88 21.15 -8.74 -10.19
N ARG A 89 20.26 -8.18 -9.35
CA ARG A 89 19.51 -8.89 -8.30
C ARG A 89 18.02 -9.00 -8.61
N LEU A 90 17.57 -8.61 -9.80
CA LEU A 90 16.16 -8.75 -10.19
C LEU A 90 15.71 -10.22 -10.20
N HIS A 91 16.61 -11.15 -10.57
CA HIS A 91 16.35 -12.58 -10.51
C HIS A 91 16.32 -13.15 -9.09
N ASP A 92 16.84 -12.41 -8.11
CA ASP A 92 16.85 -12.81 -6.70
C ASP A 92 15.61 -12.31 -5.95
N ASP A 93 14.82 -11.41 -6.54
CA ASP A 93 13.56 -10.92 -5.97
C ASP A 93 12.51 -12.03 -6.03
N ARG A 94 12.01 -12.44 -4.86
CA ARG A 94 11.06 -13.53 -4.66
C ARG A 94 9.95 -13.15 -3.68
N GLU A 95 9.70 -11.85 -3.51
CA GLU A 95 8.71 -11.34 -2.57
C GLU A 95 7.27 -11.52 -3.07
N LEU A 96 7.08 -11.81 -4.37
CA LEU A 96 5.79 -12.04 -5.04
C LEU A 96 5.61 -13.48 -5.53
#